data_AF-A0A957T2C4-F1
#
_entry.id   AF-A0A957T2C4-F1
#
_cell.length_a   1.000
_cell.length_b   1.000
_cell.length_c   1.000
_cell.angle_alpha   90.00
_cell.angle_beta   90.00
_cell.angle_gamma   90.00
#
_symmetry.space_group_name_H-M   'P 1'
#
loop_
_entity.id
_entity.type
_entity.pdbx_description
1 polymer ?
#
loop_
_entity_poly.entity_id
_entity_poly.type
_entity_poly.pdbx_seq_one_letter_code
_entity_poly.pdbx_strand_id
1 'polypeptide(L)'
;MEQESVFRALADPSRRRLLDLLFERDGRSLTELEAELPMTRFGVMKHLHVLEEAGLLTTRKVGREKLHYLNPVPIQLISDRWINKYAAPRLSALADLKAVLEGGNGMTTAAKPKLVYQIVINAPQARVWEAITTPEFTARYYYDCTLETDL
;
A
#
# COMPACT_ATOMS: atom_id res chain seq x y z
N MET A 1 5.06 -13.30 16.76
CA MET A 1 3.97 -14.22 16.40
C MET A 1 2.80 -13.50 15.76
N GLU A 2 2.27 -12.42 16.35
CA GLU A 2 1.08 -11.71 15.83
C GLU A 2 1.23 -11.22 14.37
N GLN A 3 2.34 -10.55 14.03
CA GLN A 3 2.58 -10.08 12.65
C GLN A 3 2.80 -11.21 11.64
N GLU A 4 3.34 -12.35 12.05
CA GLU A 4 3.57 -13.48 11.14
C GLU A 4 2.26 -14.09 10.67
N SER A 5 1.26 -14.18 11.56
CA SER A 5 -0.08 -14.64 11.20
C SER A 5 -0.72 -13.73 10.15
N VAL A 6 -0.55 -12.40 10.28
CA VAL A 6 -1.03 -11.41 9.31
C VAL A 6 -0.36 -11.59 7.96
N PHE A 7 0.98 -11.71 7.91
CA PHE A 7 1.67 -11.94 6.64
C PHE A 7 1.28 -13.26 5.97
N ARG A 8 1.18 -14.35 6.74
CA ARG A 8 0.70 -15.64 6.23
C ARG A 8 -0.74 -15.54 5.72
N ALA A 9 -1.60 -14.80 6.42
CA ALA A 9 -2.97 -14.55 5.97
C ALA A 9 -2.99 -13.75 4.66
N LEU A 10 -2.21 -12.67 4.53
CA LEU A 10 -2.18 -11.83 3.34
C LEU A 10 -1.48 -12.47 2.12
N ALA A 11 -0.70 -13.53 2.30
CA ALA A 11 0.00 -14.21 1.20
C ALA A 11 -0.94 -14.82 0.15
N ASP A 12 -2.17 -15.19 0.52
CA ASP A 12 -3.14 -15.83 -0.37
C ASP A 12 -4.01 -14.80 -1.10
N PRO A 13 -4.14 -14.90 -2.44
CA PRO A 13 -4.92 -13.95 -3.22
C PRO A 13 -6.42 -13.97 -2.90
N SER A 14 -6.99 -15.13 -2.53
CA SER A 14 -8.41 -15.25 -2.18
C SER A 14 -8.72 -14.53 -0.87
N ARG A 15 -7.80 -14.61 0.09
CA ARG A 15 -7.92 -13.87 1.36
C ARG A 15 -7.81 -12.36 1.14
N ARG A 16 -6.90 -11.91 0.29
CA ARG A 16 -6.83 -10.49 -0.12
C ARG A 16 -8.12 -10.04 -0.80
N ARG A 17 -8.67 -10.84 -1.72
CA ARG A 17 -9.95 -10.52 -2.38
C ARG A 17 -11.11 -10.42 -1.39
N LEU A 18 -11.18 -11.29 -0.38
CA LEU A 18 -12.20 -11.18 0.67
C LEU A 18 -12.09 -9.88 1.46
N LEU A 19 -10.87 -9.44 1.79
CA LEU A 19 -10.64 -8.15 2.45
C LEU A 19 -11.01 -6.98 1.54
N ASP A 20 -10.71 -7.04 0.24
CA ASP A 20 -11.11 -6.03 -0.74
C ASP A 20 -12.64 -5.91 -0.84
N LEU A 21 -13.36 -7.05 -0.86
CA LEU A 21 -14.82 -7.06 -0.87
C LEU A 21 -15.41 -6.42 0.40
N LEU A 22 -14.81 -6.69 1.57
CA LEU A 22 -15.22 -6.08 2.84
C LEU A 22 -14.86 -4.59 2.89
N PHE A 23 -13.77 -4.18 2.26
CA PHE A 23 -13.41 -2.78 2.09
C PHE A 23 -14.42 -2.04 1.19
N GLU A 24 -14.80 -2.64 0.06
CA GLU A 24 -15.79 -2.08 -0.87
C GLU A 24 -17.17 -1.90 -0.19
N ARG A 25 -17.58 -2.89 0.60
CA ARG A 25 -18.81 -2.82 1.41
C ARG A 25 -18.69 -3.74 2.59
N ASP A 26 -18.70 -3.15 3.77
CA ASP A 26 -18.52 -3.87 5.02
C ASP A 26 -19.80 -4.60 5.49
N GLY A 27 -19.68 -5.48 6.47
CA GLY A 27 -20.84 -6.15 7.08
C GLY A 27 -21.53 -7.15 6.16
N ARG A 28 -20.77 -7.94 5.40
CA ARG A 28 -21.32 -8.96 4.48
C ARG A 28 -21.53 -10.31 5.16
N SER A 29 -22.59 -11.01 4.76
CA SER A 29 -22.85 -12.39 5.17
C SER A 29 -21.91 -13.38 4.47
N LEU A 30 -21.83 -14.61 4.99
CA LEU A 30 -21.09 -15.69 4.32
C LEU A 30 -21.64 -15.96 2.90
N THR A 31 -22.96 -15.87 2.71
CA THR A 31 -23.57 -16.15 1.41
C THR A 31 -23.31 -15.07 0.37
N GLU A 32 -23.16 -13.82 0.79
CA GLU A 32 -22.71 -12.77 -0.12
C GLU A 32 -21.23 -12.93 -0.49
N LEU A 33 -20.37 -13.33 0.46
CA LEU A 33 -18.95 -13.53 0.20
C LEU A 33 -18.68 -14.79 -0.64
N GLU A 34 -19.46 -15.86 -0.46
CA GLU A 34 -19.30 -17.10 -1.22
C GLU A 34 -19.67 -16.94 -2.71
N ALA A 35 -20.58 -16.01 -3.02
CA ALA A 35 -20.98 -15.74 -4.40
C ALA A 35 -19.88 -15.05 -5.23
N GLU A 36 -18.92 -14.39 -4.57
CA GLU A 36 -17.89 -13.55 -5.22
C GLU A 36 -16.58 -14.29 -5.51
N LEU A 37 -16.44 -15.54 -5.07
CA LEU A 37 -15.22 -16.33 -5.24
C LEU A 37 -15.53 -17.66 -5.95
N PRO A 38 -14.68 -18.10 -6.91
CA PRO A 38 -14.86 -19.36 -7.62
C PRO A 38 -14.40 -20.56 -6.76
N MET A 39 -15.00 -20.75 -5.58
CA MET A 39 -14.70 -21.84 -4.66
C MET A 39 -15.91 -22.26 -3.84
N THR A 40 -15.78 -23.37 -3.10
CA THR A 40 -16.87 -23.86 -2.25
C THR A 40 -17.07 -22.98 -1.02
N ARG A 41 -18.30 -22.98 -0.48
CA ARG A 41 -18.63 -22.38 0.82
C ARG A 41 -17.64 -22.75 1.91
N PHE A 42 -17.23 -24.02 1.99
CA PHE A 42 -16.27 -24.49 2.98
C PHE A 42 -14.88 -23.86 2.78
N GLY A 43 -14.45 -23.67 1.52
CA GLY A 43 -13.21 -22.95 1.20
C GLY A 43 -13.26 -21.50 1.69
N VAL A 44 -14.36 -20.80 1.46
CA VAL A 44 -14.56 -19.43 1.95
C VAL A 44 -14.56 -19.39 3.48
N MET A 45 -15.27 -20.29 4.15
CA MET A 45 -15.28 -20.39 5.61
C MET A 45 -13.87 -20.60 6.18
N LYS A 46 -13.07 -21.47 5.56
CA LYS A 46 -11.68 -21.70 5.97
C LYS A 46 -10.84 -20.42 5.85
N HIS A 47 -11.00 -19.68 4.76
CA HIS A 47 -10.31 -18.41 4.57
C HIS A 47 -10.74 -17.34 5.57
N LEU A 48 -12.04 -17.21 5.83
CA LEU A 48 -12.57 -16.28 6.81
C LEU A 48 -12.08 -16.60 8.23
N HIS A 49 -11.97 -17.88 8.57
CA HIS A 49 -11.42 -18.30 9.85
C HIS A 49 -9.95 -17.89 10.01
N VAL A 50 -9.11 -18.12 8.99
CA VAL A 50 -7.70 -17.67 9.01
C VAL A 50 -7.58 -16.15 9.13
N LEU A 51 -8.47 -15.41 8.47
CA LEU A 51 -8.51 -13.95 8.56
C LEU A 51 -8.96 -13.47 9.96
N GLU A 52 -9.93 -14.15 10.58
CA GLU A 52 -10.41 -13.87 11.93
C GLU A 52 -9.31 -14.17 12.98
N GLU A 53 -8.60 -15.29 12.84
CA GLU A 53 -7.45 -15.64 13.70
C GLU A 53 -6.29 -14.65 13.58
N ALA A 54 -6.04 -14.13 12.36
CA ALA A 54 -5.05 -13.08 12.13
C ALA A 54 -5.54 -11.68 12.54
N GLY A 55 -6.78 -11.57 13.04
CA GLY A 55 -7.38 -10.30 13.44
C GLY A 55 -7.69 -9.34 12.28
N LEU A 56 -7.64 -9.81 11.03
CA LEU A 56 -7.87 -8.99 9.83
C LEU A 56 -9.36 -8.78 9.52
N LEU A 57 -10.24 -9.51 10.19
CA LEU A 57 -11.67 -9.27 10.19
C LEU A 57 -12.24 -9.52 11.59
N THR A 58 -13.42 -8.98 11.85
CA THR A 58 -14.24 -9.30 13.01
C THR A 58 -15.64 -9.70 12.56
N THR A 59 -16.42 -10.28 13.46
CA THR A 59 -17.75 -10.77 13.11
C THR A 59 -18.80 -10.31 14.11
N ARG A 60 -20.00 -10.02 13.60
CA ARG A 60 -21.14 -9.59 14.41
C ARG A 60 -22.38 -10.35 14.01
N LYS A 61 -23.13 -10.82 14.99
CA LYS A 61 -24.44 -11.44 14.77
C LYS A 61 -25.52 -10.36 14.69
N VAL A 62 -26.27 -10.33 13.59
CA VAL A 62 -27.42 -9.45 13.40
C VAL A 62 -28.63 -10.32 13.06
N GLY A 63 -29.56 -10.43 14.01
CA GLY A 63 -30.67 -11.37 13.92
C GLY A 63 -30.18 -12.82 13.80
N ARG A 64 -30.47 -13.45 12.66
CA ARG A 64 -30.04 -14.83 12.35
C ARG A 64 -28.74 -14.93 11.58
N GLU A 65 -28.20 -13.80 11.10
CA GLU A 65 -27.03 -13.78 10.23
C GLU A 65 -25.75 -13.44 10.98
N LYS A 66 -24.64 -14.04 10.56
CA LYS A 66 -23.27 -13.68 10.96
C LYS A 66 -22.69 -12.80 9.86
N LEU A 67 -22.47 -11.53 10.17
CA LEU A 67 -21.87 -10.55 9.27
C LEU A 67 -20.39 -10.40 9.58
N HIS A 68 -19.58 -10.22 8.54
CA HIS A 68 -18.14 -10.10 8.60
C HIS A 68 -17.75 -8.66 8.33
N TYR A 69 -16.81 -8.14 9.11
CA TYR A 69 -16.35 -6.77 9.05
C TYR A 69 -14.84 -6.70 8.89
N LEU A 70 -14.34 -5.83 8.02
CA LEU A 70 -12.90 -5.58 7.88
C LEU A 70 -12.33 -5.02 9.19
N ASN A 71 -11.22 -5.56 9.66
CA ASN A 71 -10.42 -4.96 10.72
C ASN A 71 -9.06 -4.50 10.15
N PRO A 72 -8.90 -3.20 9.83
CA PRO A 72 -7.68 -2.70 9.21
C PRO A 72 -6.53 -2.50 10.21
N VAL A 73 -6.76 -2.63 11.52
CA VAL A 73 -5.76 -2.33 12.57
C VAL A 73 -4.45 -3.09 12.38
N PRO A 74 -4.44 -4.43 12.12
CA PRO A 74 -3.18 -5.14 11.93
C PRO A 74 -2.38 -4.67 10.70
N ILE A 75 -3.09 -4.25 9.64
CA ILE A 75 -2.46 -3.70 8.43
C ILE A 75 -1.81 -2.36 8.74
N GLN A 76 -2.51 -1.48 9.47
CA GLN A 76 -1.98 -0.19 9.89
C GLN A 76 -0.70 -0.35 10.72
N LEU A 77 -0.69 -1.27 11.69
CA LEU A 77 0.49 -1.52 12.52
C LEU A 77 1.71 -2.02 11.71
N ILE A 78 1.48 -2.82 10.67
CA ILE A 78 2.55 -3.22 9.74
C ILE A 78 3.05 -2.02 8.94
N SER A 79 2.12 -1.19 8.44
CA SER A 79 2.44 0.04 7.71
C SER A 79 3.31 0.98 8.55
N ASP A 80 2.92 1.25 9.80
CA ASP A 80 3.68 2.12 10.70
C ASP A 80 5.07 1.57 11.02
N ARG A 81 5.17 0.25 11.24
CA ARG A 81 6.44 -0.38 11.58
C ARG A 81 7.43 -0.40 10.41
N TRP A 82 6.94 -0.66 9.19
CA TRP A 82 7.78 -0.97 8.04
C TRP A 82 7.64 0.06 6.92
N ILE A 83 6.45 0.45 6.50
CA ILE A 83 6.24 1.28 5.30
C ILE A 83 6.53 2.76 5.59
N ASN A 84 5.95 3.30 6.65
CA ASN A 84 5.99 4.75 6.95
C ASN A 84 7.42 5.24 7.25
N LYS A 85 8.28 4.40 7.82
CA LYS A 85 9.71 4.71 8.04
C LYS A 85 10.47 4.96 6.75
N TYR A 86 10.07 4.27 5.68
CA TYR A 86 10.68 4.45 4.38
C TYR A 86 10.04 5.60 3.62
N ALA A 87 8.85 6.10 3.96
CA ALA A 87 8.23 7.23 3.25
C ALA A 87 8.82 8.61 3.60
N ALA A 88 9.36 8.77 4.82
CA ALA A 88 9.88 10.03 5.36
C ALA A 88 11.06 10.69 4.59
N PRO A 89 12.01 9.98 3.95
CA PRO A 89 13.19 10.58 3.33
C PRO A 89 12.92 11.50 2.12
N ARG A 90 11.76 11.40 1.45
CA ARG A 90 11.46 12.23 0.27
C ARG A 90 11.39 13.72 0.59
N LEU A 91 10.84 14.10 1.74
CA LEU A 91 10.73 15.51 2.15
C LEU A 91 12.11 16.11 2.49
N SER A 92 13.01 15.30 3.06
CA SER A 92 14.40 15.73 3.32
C SER A 92 15.14 15.99 2.00
N ALA A 93 14.94 15.16 0.97
CA ALA A 93 15.59 15.34 -0.31
C ALA A 93 15.15 16.62 -1.04
N LEU A 94 13.88 17.02 -0.92
CA LEU A 94 13.38 18.29 -1.46
C LEU A 94 13.94 19.51 -0.72
N ALA A 95 14.06 19.42 0.60
CA ALA A 95 14.70 20.47 1.40
C ALA A 95 16.19 20.63 1.05
N ASP A 96 16.91 19.50 0.88
CA ASP A 96 18.31 19.49 0.46
C ASP A 96 18.48 20.09 -0.95
N LEU A 97 17.58 19.76 -1.89
CA LEU A 97 17.60 20.30 -3.25
C LEU A 97 17.43 21.82 -3.28
N LYS A 98 16.45 22.36 -2.53
CA LYS A 98 16.25 23.81 -2.39
C LYS A 98 17.49 24.50 -1.85
N ALA A 99 18.09 23.96 -0.78
CA ALA A 99 19.29 24.53 -0.17
C ALA A 99 20.50 24.56 -1.13
N VAL A 100 20.67 23.53 -1.95
CA VAL A 100 21.74 23.46 -2.96
C VAL A 100 21.52 24.44 -4.10
N LEU A 101 20.28 24.61 -4.58
CA LEU A 101 19.99 25.50 -5.70
C LEU A 101 19.98 26.98 -5.30
N GLU A 102 19.57 27.31 -4.07
CA GLU A 102 19.50 28.68 -3.57
C GLU A 102 20.80 29.14 -2.88
N GLY A 103 21.67 28.21 -2.48
CA GLY A 103 22.95 28.47 -1.83
C GLY A 103 24.14 28.20 -2.77
N GLY A 104 24.61 29.23 -3.46
CA GLY A 104 25.83 29.16 -4.28
C GLY A 104 27.05 28.71 -3.46
N ASN A 105 27.60 27.55 -3.82
CA ASN A 105 28.77 26.86 -3.27
C ASN A 105 28.57 26.06 -1.96
N GLY A 106 28.55 24.73 -2.11
CA GLY A 106 28.86 23.80 -1.03
C GLY A 106 28.57 22.36 -1.41
N MET A 107 29.48 21.73 -2.15
CA MET A 107 29.51 20.28 -2.41
C MET A 107 29.24 19.49 -1.11
N THR A 108 28.02 19.00 -0.91
CA THR A 108 27.76 17.99 0.11
C THR A 108 28.49 16.74 -0.33
N THR A 109 29.53 16.35 0.40
CA THR A 109 30.14 15.02 0.30
C THR A 109 29.00 14.04 0.18
N ALA A 110 28.92 13.28 -0.92
CA ALA A 110 27.78 12.43 -1.22
C ALA A 110 27.50 11.53 -0.02
N ALA A 111 26.58 11.97 0.84
CA ALA A 111 26.21 11.26 2.03
C ALA A 111 25.66 9.95 1.51
N LYS A 112 26.24 8.83 1.96
CA LYS A 112 25.81 7.49 1.54
C LYS A 112 24.28 7.47 1.52
N PRO A 113 23.65 7.14 0.38
CA PRO A 113 22.21 7.29 0.26
C PRO A 113 21.53 6.52 1.39
N LYS A 114 20.77 7.25 2.22
CA LYS A 114 20.10 6.68 3.39
C LYS A 114 19.02 5.67 2.98
N LEU A 115 18.46 5.84 1.78
CA LEU A 115 17.51 4.92 1.15
C LEU A 115 17.75 4.85 -0.37
N VAL A 116 17.71 3.64 -0.94
CA VAL A 116 17.79 3.42 -2.39
C VAL A 116 16.54 2.64 -2.81
N TYR A 117 15.77 3.19 -3.74
CA TYR A 117 14.63 2.52 -4.36
C TYR A 117 15.01 2.02 -5.75
N GLN A 118 14.52 0.84 -6.11
CA GLN A 118 14.68 0.30 -7.45
C GLN A 118 13.31 -0.19 -7.95
N ILE A 119 12.97 0.19 -9.18
CA ILE A 119 11.82 -0.33 -9.92
C ILE A 119 12.31 -0.75 -11.31
N VAL A 120 11.79 -1.87 -11.81
CA VAL A 120 12.06 -2.34 -13.17
C VAL A 120 10.85 -2.04 -14.03
N ILE A 121 11.05 -1.24 -15.08
CA ILE A 121 9.98 -0.87 -16.02
C ILE A 121 10.21 -1.65 -17.32
N ASN A 122 9.29 -2.57 -17.64
CA ASN A 122 9.32 -3.30 -18.90
C ASN A 122 8.63 -2.47 -20.00
N ALA A 123 9.36 -1.51 -20.56
CA ALA A 123 8.90 -0.66 -21.66
C ALA A 123 10.07 -0.21 -22.55
N PRO A 124 9.84 0.16 -23.82
CA PRO A 124 10.87 0.76 -24.66
C PRO A 124 11.44 2.04 -24.03
N GLN A 125 12.77 2.23 -24.11
CA GLN A 125 13.48 3.36 -23.51
C GLN A 125 12.87 4.71 -23.90
N ALA A 126 12.47 4.89 -25.16
CA ALA A 126 11.85 6.12 -25.64
C ALA A 126 10.56 6.47 -24.88
N ARG A 127 9.74 5.46 -24.55
CA ARG A 127 8.48 5.66 -23.80
C ARG A 127 8.73 5.98 -22.34
N VAL A 128 9.81 5.44 -21.76
CA VAL A 128 10.24 5.78 -20.39
C VAL A 128 10.74 7.23 -20.35
N TRP A 129 11.55 7.63 -21.34
CA TRP A 129 12.08 8.99 -21.44
C TRP A 129 10.97 10.03 -21.58
N GLU A 130 10.02 9.82 -22.48
CA GLU A 130 8.83 10.66 -22.63
C GLU A 130 8.08 10.75 -21.29
N ALA A 131 7.76 9.63 -20.65
CA ALA A 131 7.03 9.62 -19.39
C ALA A 131 7.71 10.38 -18.24
N ILE A 132 9.04 10.37 -18.13
CA ILE A 132 9.75 11.12 -17.06
C ILE A 132 9.96 12.60 -17.38
N THR A 133 9.78 13.00 -18.64
CA THR A 133 9.99 14.38 -19.11
C THR A 133 8.68 15.13 -19.38
N THR A 134 7.54 14.45 -19.39
CA THR A 134 6.22 15.04 -19.63
C THR A 134 5.52 15.49 -18.32
N PRO A 135 5.04 16.76 -18.23
CA PRO A 135 4.52 17.37 -17.00
C PRO A 135 3.37 16.60 -16.30
N GLU A 136 2.47 15.97 -17.06
CA GLU A 136 1.32 15.25 -16.53
C GLU A 136 1.70 14.03 -15.68
N PHE A 137 2.87 13.43 -15.95
CA PHE A 137 3.39 12.30 -15.19
C PHE A 137 4.31 12.76 -14.05
N THR A 138 5.08 13.83 -14.29
CA THR A 138 5.95 14.48 -13.31
C THR A 138 5.17 14.93 -12.07
N ALA A 139 4.05 15.64 -12.24
CA ALA A 139 3.21 16.08 -11.11
C ALA A 139 2.76 14.90 -10.21
N ARG A 140 2.37 13.78 -10.82
CA ARG A 140 1.87 12.60 -10.10
C ARG A 140 2.98 11.79 -9.41
N TYR A 141 4.18 11.75 -10.01
CA TYR A 141 5.33 10.99 -9.48
C TYR A 141 6.06 11.72 -8.35
N TYR A 142 6.02 13.05 -8.37
CA TYR A 142 6.60 13.91 -7.34
C TYR A 142 5.58 14.35 -6.26
N TYR A 143 4.46 13.63 -6.08
CA TYR A 143 3.44 13.95 -5.05
C TYR A 143 2.85 15.36 -5.17
N ASP A 144 2.45 15.78 -6.37
CA ASP A 144 2.02 17.15 -6.67
C ASP A 144 3.08 18.22 -6.37
N CYS A 145 4.37 17.86 -6.24
CA CYS A 145 5.43 18.86 -6.25
C CYS A 145 5.59 19.42 -7.67
N THR A 146 5.06 20.62 -7.88
CA THR A 146 5.38 21.45 -9.05
C THR A 146 6.68 22.21 -8.77
N LEU A 147 7.64 22.11 -9.69
CA LEU A 147 8.82 22.97 -9.69
C LEU A 147 8.48 24.17 -10.58
N GLU A 148 8.00 25.24 -9.97
CA GLU A 148 7.86 26.53 -10.67
C GLU A 148 9.23 27.23 -10.65
N THR A 149 9.74 27.52 -11.84
CA THR A 149 10.95 28.31 -12.04
C THR A 149 10.55 29.64 -12.64
N ASP A 150 11.15 30.73 -12.17
CA ASP A 150 10.92 32.11 -12.60
C ASP A 150 11.92 32.58 -13.68
N LEU A 151 12.64 31.63 -14.28
CA LEU A 151 13.59 31.83 -15.39
C LEU A 151 12.88 31.82 -16.75
#